data_AF-A0A1A3N8A2-F1
#
_entry.id   AF-A0A1A3N8A2-F1
#
_cell.length_a   1.000
_cell.length_b   1.000
_cell.length_c   1.000
_cell.angle_alpha   90.00
_cell.angle_beta   90.00
_cell.angle_gamma   90.00
#
_symmetry.space_group_name_H-M   'P 1'
#
loop_
_entity.id
_entity.type
_entity.pdbx_description
1 polymer ?
#
loop_
_entity_poly.entity_id
_entity_poly.type
_entity_poly.pdbx_seq_one_letter_code
_entity_poly.pdbx_strand_id
1 'polypeptide(L)'
;MKPSRANVRRGLFAVVTATGLSCAGSAVLAAPAATGSTDPCAASEVARTVGSVAKSMGDYLDSHPETNQVMTSALQQQPGPQSLGSIKTYLEANPKVALDMQGLANPLNKLGTQCRLPISLPQALTMVQAAQGGALPSLPGGLPGAGTPAAPVAGTGPLPGPKPNNR
;
A
#
# COMPACT_ATOMS: atom_id res chain seq x y z
N MET A 1 -19.38 8.84 -51.44
CA MET A 1 -20.32 9.82 -50.87
C MET A 1 -20.43 9.57 -49.37
N LYS A 2 -20.05 10.55 -48.55
CA LYS A 2 -20.33 10.59 -47.11
C LYS A 2 -21.77 11.03 -46.92
N PRO A 3 -22.47 10.52 -45.90
CA PRO A 3 -23.08 11.49 -44.99
C PRO A 3 -22.77 11.16 -43.53
N SER A 4 -22.25 12.19 -42.86
CA SER A 4 -22.24 12.31 -41.41
C SER A 4 -23.63 12.75 -40.96
N ARG A 5 -24.19 12.14 -39.92
CA ARG A 5 -25.35 12.67 -39.19
C ARG A 5 -25.03 12.65 -37.71
N ALA A 6 -24.71 13.83 -37.18
CA ALA A 6 -24.74 14.11 -35.75
C ALA A 6 -26.18 14.44 -35.33
N ASN A 7 -26.63 13.84 -34.23
CA ASN A 7 -27.61 14.33 -33.26
C ASN A 7 -28.09 13.13 -32.43
N VAL A 8 -28.54 13.19 -31.18
CA VAL A 8 -28.52 14.18 -30.09
C VAL A 8 -28.95 13.35 -28.85
N ARG A 9 -28.23 13.55 -27.77
CA ARG A 9 -28.52 13.25 -26.35
C ARG A 9 -30.03 13.11 -25.98
N ARG A 10 -30.37 12.02 -25.27
CA ARG A 10 -31.39 11.85 -24.19
C ARG A 10 -31.74 10.34 -24.14
N GLY A 11 -31.42 9.55 -23.13
CA GLY A 11 -31.69 9.73 -21.72
C GLY A 11 -33.07 9.14 -21.38
N LEU A 12 -33.14 7.86 -21.00
CA LEU A 12 -34.26 7.17 -20.30
C LEU A 12 -33.75 5.73 -20.00
N PHE A 13 -33.40 5.41 -18.76
CA PHE A 13 -34.27 4.86 -17.71
C PHE A 13 -34.83 3.46 -18.00
N ALA A 14 -34.59 2.57 -17.03
CA ALA A 14 -35.27 1.30 -16.75
C ALA A 14 -34.84 0.12 -17.65
N VAL A 15 -34.67 -1.12 -17.18
CA VAL A 15 -35.36 -1.85 -16.11
C VAL A 15 -34.38 -2.92 -15.57
N VAL A 16 -34.25 -3.04 -14.26
CA VAL A 16 -33.64 -4.21 -13.60
C VAL A 16 -34.67 -5.33 -13.59
N THR A 17 -34.46 -6.37 -14.39
CA THR A 17 -35.17 -7.65 -14.24
C THR A 17 -34.36 -8.56 -13.33
N ALA A 18 -34.71 -8.57 -12.06
CA ALA A 18 -34.28 -9.59 -11.11
C ALA A 18 -35.07 -10.88 -11.39
N THR A 19 -34.42 -11.86 -12.00
CA THR A 19 -34.93 -13.24 -12.09
C THR A 19 -33.77 -14.22 -12.03
N GLY A 20 -33.84 -15.18 -11.11
CA GLY A 20 -33.15 -16.47 -11.26
C GLY A 20 -32.27 -16.90 -10.10
N LEU A 21 -32.86 -17.67 -9.20
CA LEU A 21 -32.24 -18.51 -8.18
C LEU A 21 -31.34 -19.62 -8.80
N SER A 22 -30.37 -20.12 -8.02
CA SER A 22 -29.47 -21.30 -8.23
C SER A 22 -28.11 -20.99 -8.87
N CYS A 23 -26.97 -21.47 -8.37
CA CYS A 23 -26.65 -22.56 -7.45
C CYS A 23 -25.19 -22.41 -6.94
N ALA A 24 -24.93 -23.02 -5.77
CA ALA A 24 -23.63 -23.52 -5.31
C ALA A 24 -22.51 -22.51 -4.92
N GLY A 25 -22.34 -22.39 -3.60
CA GLY A 25 -21.03 -22.41 -2.93
C GLY A 25 -19.94 -21.52 -3.51
N SER A 26 -19.95 -20.25 -3.12
CA SER A 26 -18.76 -19.41 -3.16
C SER A 26 -18.57 -18.85 -1.75
N ALA A 27 -17.37 -19.04 -1.21
CA ALA A 27 -16.97 -18.54 0.09
C ALA A 27 -17.50 -17.12 0.32
N VAL A 28 -18.06 -16.87 1.50
CA VAL A 28 -18.22 -15.51 2.01
C VAL A 28 -16.83 -14.93 2.25
N LEU A 29 -16.09 -14.61 1.18
CA LEU A 29 -15.27 -13.42 1.25
C LEU A 29 -16.29 -12.31 1.46
N ALA A 30 -16.22 -11.68 2.63
CA ALA A 30 -16.78 -10.36 2.86
C ALA A 30 -16.10 -9.39 1.88
N ALA A 31 -16.46 -9.47 0.60
CA ALA A 31 -16.26 -8.41 -0.35
C ALA A 31 -17.17 -7.29 0.13
N PRO A 32 -16.65 -6.06 0.33
CA PRO A 32 -17.51 -4.91 0.59
C PRO A 32 -18.56 -4.88 -0.51
N ALA A 33 -19.83 -4.81 -0.11
CA ALA A 33 -20.92 -4.62 -1.04
C ALA A 33 -20.55 -3.44 -1.96
N ALA A 34 -20.71 -3.63 -3.27
CA ALA A 34 -20.63 -2.56 -4.24
C ALA A 34 -21.84 -1.63 -4.04
N THR A 35 -21.77 -0.79 -3.01
CA THR A 35 -22.54 0.44 -2.89
C THR A 35 -21.58 1.57 -3.27
N GLY A 36 -22.03 2.47 -4.15
CA GLY A 36 -21.23 3.54 -4.75
C GLY A 36 -20.85 4.66 -3.78
N SER A 37 -20.15 4.32 -2.71
CA SER A 37 -19.39 5.25 -1.88
C SER A 37 -18.12 4.52 -1.49
N THR A 38 -17.03 4.78 -2.21
CA THR A 38 -15.72 4.32 -1.79
C THR A 38 -15.44 4.94 -0.42
N ASP A 39 -15.34 4.10 0.61
CA ASP A 39 -14.98 4.57 1.94
C ASP A 39 -13.62 5.26 1.81
N PRO A 40 -13.51 6.58 2.10
CA PRO A 40 -12.26 7.31 1.96
C PRO A 40 -11.17 6.72 2.86
N CYS A 41 -11.55 5.97 3.90
CA CYS A 41 -10.68 5.29 4.83
C CYS A 41 -10.40 3.82 4.47
N ALA A 42 -10.95 3.32 3.36
CA ALA A 42 -10.58 2.01 2.85
C ALA A 42 -9.07 1.97 2.56
N ALA A 43 -8.43 0.84 2.87
CA ALA A 43 -7.01 0.65 2.64
C ALA A 43 -6.58 0.93 1.19
N SER A 44 -7.46 0.64 0.21
CA SER A 44 -7.23 0.95 -1.21
C SER A 44 -7.17 2.45 -1.49
N GLU A 45 -8.01 3.27 -0.84
CA GLU A 45 -7.98 4.74 -0.99
C GLU A 45 -6.79 5.36 -0.27
N VAL A 46 -6.44 4.82 0.90
CA VAL A 46 -5.22 5.20 1.60
C VAL A 46 -4.00 4.93 0.73
N ALA A 47 -3.90 3.74 0.13
CA ALA A 47 -2.81 3.38 -0.78
C ALA A 47 -2.78 4.28 -2.04
N ARG A 48 -3.94 4.60 -2.63
CA ARG A 48 -4.04 5.55 -3.75
C ARG A 48 -3.56 6.95 -3.36
N THR A 49 -3.93 7.41 -2.16
CA THR A 49 -3.49 8.71 -1.64
C THR A 49 -1.98 8.72 -1.42
N VAL A 50 -1.42 7.68 -0.79
CA VAL A 50 0.04 7.51 -0.62
C VAL A 50 0.73 7.52 -1.98
N GLY A 51 0.23 6.77 -2.95
CA GLY A 51 0.77 6.74 -4.31
C GLY A 51 0.74 8.10 -4.99
N SER A 52 -0.35 8.87 -4.83
CA SER A 52 -0.46 10.23 -5.37
C SER A 52 0.52 11.20 -4.73
N VAL A 53 0.70 11.14 -3.40
CA VAL A 53 1.67 11.99 -2.69
C VAL A 53 3.10 11.62 -3.08
N ALA A 54 3.40 10.33 -3.19
CA ALA A 54 4.71 9.88 -3.65
C ALA A 54 5.00 10.32 -5.10
N LYS A 55 4.00 10.27 -5.99
CA LYS A 55 4.11 10.80 -7.36
C LYS A 55 4.42 12.29 -7.35
N SER A 56 3.63 13.09 -6.64
CA SER A 56 3.82 14.54 -6.54
C SER A 56 5.17 14.91 -5.90
N MET A 57 5.61 14.12 -4.92
CA MET A 57 6.93 14.26 -4.32
C MET A 57 8.04 14.00 -5.35
N GLY A 58 7.90 12.96 -6.18
CA GLY A 58 8.82 12.69 -7.28
C GLY A 58 8.88 13.85 -8.29
N ASP A 59 7.72 14.38 -8.70
CA ASP A 59 7.64 15.52 -9.63
C ASP A 59 8.24 16.81 -9.02
N TYR A 60 8.08 17.01 -7.71
CA TYR A 60 8.73 18.11 -6.99
C TYR A 60 10.25 17.95 -6.99
N LEU A 61 10.78 16.76 -6.68
CA LEU A 61 12.21 16.51 -6.67
C LEU A 61 12.83 16.65 -8.06
N ASP A 62 12.13 16.22 -9.13
CA ASP A 62 12.60 16.41 -10.50
C ASP A 62 12.76 17.90 -10.88
N SER A 63 11.83 18.73 -10.41
CA SER A 63 11.90 20.19 -10.57
C SER A 63 12.84 20.91 -9.59
N HIS A 64 13.36 20.21 -8.57
CA HIS A 64 14.27 20.75 -7.55
C HIS A 64 15.56 19.90 -7.49
N PRO A 65 16.48 20.04 -8.47
CA PRO A 65 17.64 19.16 -8.61
C PRO A 65 18.58 19.19 -7.40
N GLU A 66 18.71 20.34 -6.74
CA GLU A 66 19.51 20.47 -5.51
C GLU A 66 18.91 19.62 -4.36
N THR A 67 17.62 19.76 -4.10
CA THR A 67 16.90 18.97 -3.09
C THR A 67 16.94 17.48 -3.43
N ASN A 68 16.77 17.13 -4.71
CA ASN A 68 16.86 15.77 -5.20
C ASN A 68 18.24 15.15 -4.96
N GLN A 69 19.31 15.91 -5.18
CA GLN A 69 20.68 15.45 -4.91
C GLN A 69 20.89 15.18 -3.42
N VAL A 70 20.40 16.07 -2.54
CA VAL A 70 20.47 15.88 -1.09
C VAL A 70 19.69 14.64 -0.67
N MET A 71 18.43 14.50 -1.08
CA MET A 71 17.62 13.30 -0.82
C MET A 71 18.31 12.03 -1.33
N THR A 72 18.83 12.04 -2.55
CA THR A 72 19.51 10.90 -3.16
C THR A 72 20.76 10.52 -2.38
N SER A 73 21.56 11.50 -1.95
CA SER A 73 22.74 11.25 -1.13
C SER A 73 22.38 10.66 0.24
N ALA A 74 21.30 11.14 0.85
CA ALA A 74 20.79 10.63 2.12
C ALA A 74 20.25 9.19 2.00
N LEU A 75 19.68 8.82 0.85
CA LEU A 75 19.25 7.45 0.54
C LEU A 75 20.42 6.49 0.29
N GLN A 76 21.55 6.98 -0.22
CA GLN A 76 22.76 6.18 -0.40
C GLN A 76 23.49 5.91 0.93
N GLN A 77 23.24 6.73 1.95
CA GLN A 77 23.73 6.50 3.30
C GLN A 77 22.95 5.37 3.97
N GLN A 78 23.58 4.70 4.94
CA GLN A 78 22.89 3.76 5.82
C GLN A 78 21.70 4.47 6.49
N PRO A 79 20.49 3.86 6.47
CA PRO A 79 19.34 4.41 7.17
C PRO A 79 19.67 4.63 8.64
N GLY A 80 19.46 5.84 9.14
CA GLY A 80 19.77 6.14 10.54
C GLY A 80 19.74 7.62 10.88
N PRO A 81 20.12 7.96 12.13
CA PRO A 81 20.09 9.33 12.65
C PRO A 81 20.93 10.31 11.82
N GLN A 82 22.02 9.83 11.21
CA GLN A 82 22.91 10.65 10.41
C GLN A 82 22.26 11.09 9.09
N SER A 83 21.60 10.18 8.38
CA SER A 83 20.84 10.47 7.15
C SER A 83 19.63 11.38 7.43
N LEU A 84 18.94 11.15 8.56
CA LEU A 84 17.86 12.06 8.98
C LEU A 84 18.38 13.44 9.41
N GLY A 85 19.55 13.48 10.03
CA GLY A 85 20.21 14.73 10.44
C GLY A 85 20.56 15.61 9.24
N SER A 86 21.13 15.05 8.18
CA SER A 86 21.48 15.81 6.97
C SER A 86 20.24 16.38 6.26
N ILE A 87 19.17 15.58 6.14
CA ILE A 87 17.89 16.04 5.58
C ILE A 87 17.30 17.15 6.45
N LYS A 88 17.33 17.01 7.78
CA LYS A 88 16.83 18.03 8.71
C LYS A 88 17.60 19.34 8.56
N THR A 89 18.93 19.31 8.59
CA THR A 89 19.76 20.51 8.42
C THR A 89 19.49 21.20 7.08
N TYR A 90 19.28 20.42 6.01
CA TYR A 90 18.91 20.95 4.71
C TYR A 90 17.57 21.68 4.73
N LEU A 91 16.54 21.08 5.35
CA LEU A 91 15.20 21.69 5.47
C LEU A 91 15.21 22.94 6.36
N GLU A 92 16.04 22.97 7.41
CA GLU A 92 16.22 24.16 8.26
C GLU A 92 16.89 25.31 7.51
N ALA A 93 17.85 25.01 6.63
CA ALA A 93 18.46 25.99 5.74
C ALA A 93 17.53 26.42 4.58
N ASN A 94 16.56 25.57 4.21
CA ASN A 94 15.64 25.78 3.10
C ASN A 94 14.16 25.74 3.56
N PRO A 95 13.68 26.77 4.28
CA PRO A 95 12.32 26.77 4.84
C PRO A 95 11.23 26.71 3.77
N LYS A 96 11.52 27.20 2.56
CA LYS A 96 10.60 27.09 1.41
C LYS A 96 10.41 25.65 0.97
N VAL A 97 11.49 24.87 0.90
CA VAL A 97 11.44 23.42 0.57
C VAL A 97 10.68 22.68 1.67
N ALA A 98 10.92 23.01 2.94
CA ALA A 98 10.20 22.40 4.05
C ALA A 98 8.68 22.64 3.97
N LEU A 99 8.26 23.87 3.65
CA LEU A 99 6.85 24.20 3.46
C LEU A 99 6.23 23.45 2.29
N ASP A 100 6.95 23.32 1.17
CA ASP A 100 6.45 22.59 -0.01
C ASP A 100 6.30 21.10 0.27
N MET A 101 7.31 20.47 0.89
CA MET A 101 7.28 19.09 1.37
C MET A 101 6.10 18.83 2.30
N GLN A 102 5.83 19.76 3.22
CA GLN A 102 4.70 19.67 4.14
C GLN A 102 3.36 19.82 3.41
N GLY A 103 3.28 20.70 2.41
CA GLY A 103 2.13 20.84 1.52
C GLY A 103 1.84 19.56 0.74
N LEU A 104 2.87 18.91 0.20
CA LEU A 104 2.77 17.64 -0.53
C LEU A 104 2.28 16.50 0.37
N ALA A 105 2.68 16.48 1.65
CA ALA A 105 2.24 15.48 2.62
C ALA A 105 0.83 15.75 3.20
N ASN A 106 0.25 16.92 2.93
CA ASN A 106 -1.03 17.33 3.52
C ASN A 106 -2.20 16.37 3.24
N PRO A 107 -2.36 15.78 2.03
CA PRO A 107 -3.40 14.78 1.78
C PRO A 107 -3.31 13.57 2.71
N LEU A 108 -2.10 13.11 3.03
CA LEU A 108 -1.89 12.02 3.98
C LEU A 108 -2.21 12.43 5.41
N ASN A 109 -1.84 13.64 5.81
CA ASN A 109 -2.16 14.16 7.15
C ASN A 109 -3.69 14.32 7.35
N LYS A 110 -4.38 14.85 6.33
CA LYS A 110 -5.84 14.94 6.32
C LYS A 110 -6.47 13.56 6.42
N LEU A 111 -5.94 12.57 5.72
CA LEU A 111 -6.46 11.21 5.76
C LEU A 111 -6.24 10.55 7.13
N GLY A 112 -5.05 10.70 7.72
CA GLY A 112 -4.75 10.19 9.05
C GLY A 112 -5.67 10.75 10.13
N THR A 113 -5.96 12.06 10.08
CA THR A 113 -6.88 12.73 11.01
C THR A 113 -8.35 12.35 10.75
N GLN A 114 -8.77 12.32 9.50
CA GLN A 114 -10.15 12.01 9.10
C GLN A 114 -10.53 10.55 9.37
N CYS A 115 -9.61 9.62 9.14
CA CYS A 115 -9.85 8.18 9.30
C CYS A 115 -9.41 7.63 10.66
N ARG A 116 -8.92 8.51 11.55
CA ARG A 116 -8.48 8.20 12.93
C ARG A 116 -7.64 6.93 13.01
N LEU A 117 -6.73 6.73 12.04
CA LEU A 117 -5.94 5.50 11.99
C LEU A 117 -5.11 5.41 13.27
N PRO A 118 -5.28 4.35 14.09
CA PRO A 118 -4.49 4.16 15.31
C PRO A 118 -3.03 3.77 15.01
N ILE A 119 -2.63 3.79 13.72
CA ILE A 119 -1.34 3.36 13.21
C ILE A 119 -0.75 4.52 12.43
N SER A 120 0.39 5.04 12.91
CA SER A 120 1.20 6.01 12.17
C SER A 120 1.89 5.35 10.97
N LEU A 121 2.22 6.12 9.93
CA LEU A 121 2.98 5.63 8.77
C LEU A 121 4.24 4.82 9.15
N PRO A 122 5.07 5.25 10.13
CA PRO A 122 6.19 4.45 10.62
C PRO A 122 5.77 3.09 11.18
N GLN A 123 4.70 3.05 11.97
CA GLN A 123 4.18 1.79 12.53
C GLN A 123 3.62 0.87 11.44
N ALA A 124 2.97 1.43 10.40
CA ALA A 124 2.49 0.66 9.25
C ALA A 124 3.66 0.06 8.45
N LEU A 125 4.73 0.83 8.23
CA LEU A 125 5.98 0.34 7.63
C LEU A 125 6.59 -0.81 8.44
N THR A 126 6.59 -0.71 9.78
CA THR A 126 7.04 -1.80 10.66
C THR A 126 6.17 -3.06 10.50
N MET A 127 4.86 -2.92 10.36
CA MET A 127 3.97 -4.08 10.12
C MET A 127 4.21 -4.72 8.76
N VAL A 128 4.45 -3.93 7.72
CA VAL A 128 4.78 -4.43 6.38
C VAL A 128 6.11 -5.18 6.39
N GLN A 129 7.09 -4.74 7.17
CA GLN A 129 8.36 -5.46 7.37
C GLN A 129 8.16 -6.77 8.15
N ALA A 130 7.29 -6.78 9.15
CA ALA A 130 6.92 -8.00 9.88
C ALA A 130 6.19 -9.02 8.99
N ALA A 131 5.32 -8.56 8.07
CA ALA A 131 4.60 -9.42 7.14
C ALA A 131 5.50 -10.09 6.07
N GLN A 132 6.65 -9.50 5.76
CA GLN A 132 7.61 -10.01 4.77
C GLN A 132 8.56 -11.09 5.34
N GLY A 133 8.42 -11.49 6.61
CA GLY A 133 9.17 -12.60 7.20
C GLY A 133 10.26 -12.20 8.21
N GLY A 134 10.23 -10.99 8.74
CA GLY A 134 11.10 -10.59 9.85
C GLY A 134 10.53 -11.03 11.19
N ALA A 135 11.29 -11.83 11.93
CA ALA A 135 10.99 -12.22 13.31
C ALA A 135 10.42 -11.02 14.11
N LEU A 136 9.30 -11.26 14.78
CA LEU A 136 8.77 -10.33 15.80
C LEU A 136 9.94 -9.91 16.71
N PRO A 137 10.10 -8.61 17.05
CA PRO A 137 10.98 -8.23 18.13
C PRO A 137 10.52 -9.01 19.35
N SER A 138 11.35 -9.96 19.80
CA SER A 138 11.10 -10.69 21.03
C SER A 138 10.94 -9.65 22.13
N LEU A 139 9.74 -9.56 22.71
CA LEU A 139 9.54 -8.78 23.92
C LEU A 139 10.56 -9.27 24.96
N PRO A 140 11.21 -8.38 25.73
CA PRO A 140 12.10 -8.79 26.80
C PRO A 140 11.29 -9.49 27.89
N GLY A 141 11.17 -10.81 27.79
CA GLY A 141 10.46 -11.66 28.73
C GLY A 141 9.69 -12.81 28.06
N GLY A 142 10.40 -13.83 27.56
CA GLY A 142 9.72 -15.02 27.01
C GLY A 142 10.66 -16.13 26.53
N LEU A 143 11.21 -16.89 27.49
CA LEU A 143 11.70 -18.28 27.45
C LEU A 143 12.69 -18.73 26.32
N PRO A 144 13.84 -19.34 26.65
CA PRO A 144 14.78 -19.88 25.66
C PRO A 144 14.27 -21.19 25.04
N GLY A 145 13.88 -21.13 23.78
CA GLY A 145 13.50 -22.30 22.97
C GLY A 145 14.64 -22.77 22.07
N ALA A 146 15.34 -23.81 22.54
CA ALA A 146 16.17 -24.79 21.84
C ALA A 146 16.62 -24.49 20.38
N GLY A 147 17.95 -24.34 20.22
CA GLY A 147 18.59 -24.48 18.92
C GLY A 147 18.38 -25.89 18.34
N THR A 148 18.13 -25.96 17.05
CA THR A 148 18.36 -27.16 16.24
C THR A 148 19.27 -26.76 15.09
N PRO A 149 20.44 -27.42 14.89
CA PRO A 149 21.22 -27.21 13.69
C PRO A 149 20.53 -27.87 12.50
N ALA A 150 20.50 -27.15 11.38
CA ALA A 150 20.01 -27.63 10.09
C ALA A 150 20.76 -28.91 9.66
N ALA A 151 20.02 -29.97 9.34
CA ALA A 151 20.55 -31.13 8.61
C ALA A 151 20.42 -30.88 7.09
N PRO A 152 21.38 -31.34 6.25
CA PRO A 152 21.32 -31.14 4.81
C PRO A 152 20.29 -32.05 4.15
N VAL A 153 19.59 -31.50 3.17
CA VAL A 153 18.61 -32.19 2.31
C VAL A 153 19.33 -33.14 1.34
N ALA A 154 18.99 -34.43 1.40
CA ALA A 154 19.36 -35.42 0.40
C ALA A 154 18.18 -36.36 0.09
N GLY A 155 17.85 -36.50 -1.20
CA GLY A 155 17.27 -37.74 -1.74
C GLY A 155 15.75 -37.80 -1.99
N THR A 156 15.36 -37.43 -3.21
CA THR A 156 14.47 -38.15 -4.16
C THR A 156 13.28 -38.99 -3.65
N GLY A 157 12.06 -38.59 -4.04
CA GLY A 157 10.89 -39.46 -4.15
C GLY A 157 9.72 -38.78 -4.87
N PRO A 158 9.05 -39.42 -5.85
CA PRO A 158 7.96 -38.79 -6.60
C PRO A 158 6.66 -38.69 -5.80
N LEU A 159 5.91 -37.61 -6.07
CA LEU A 159 4.63 -37.22 -5.46
C LEU A 159 3.55 -38.33 -5.55
N PRO A 160 2.84 -38.65 -4.46
CA PRO A 160 1.62 -39.47 -4.53
C PRO A 160 0.46 -38.68 -5.14
N GLY A 161 -0.11 -39.18 -6.24
CA GLY A 161 -1.28 -38.62 -6.92
C GLY A 161 -2.60 -38.76 -6.15
N PRO A 162 -3.68 -38.08 -6.60
CA PRO A 162 -4.95 -38.05 -5.90
C PRO A 162 -5.74 -39.37 -6.01
N LYS A 163 -6.41 -39.75 -4.92
CA LYS A 163 -7.22 -40.98 -4.79
C LYS A 163 -8.51 -40.90 -5.62
N PRO A 164 -8.94 -41.97 -6.31
CA PRO A 164 -10.22 -41.98 -7.01
C PRO A 164 -11.41 -42.20 -6.07
N ASN A 165 -12.48 -41.44 -6.32
CA ASN A 165 -13.81 -41.55 -5.71
C ASN A 165 -14.43 -42.93 -5.98
N ASN A 166 -14.94 -43.59 -4.93
CA ASN A 166 -15.68 -44.84 -5.08
C ASN A 166 -17.19 -44.58 -4.99
N ARG A 167 -17.93 -45.18 -5.93
CA ARG A 167 -19.39 -45.32 -5.93
C ARG A 167 -19.75 -46.69 -5.40
#